data_AF-A0A6G6HUA9-F1
#
_entry.id   AF-A0A6G6HUA9-F1
#
_cell.length_a   1.000
_cell.length_b   1.000
_cell.length_c   1.000
_cell.angle_alpha   90.00
_cell.angle_beta   90.00
_cell.angle_gamma   90.00
#
_symmetry.space_group_name_H-M   'P 1'
#
loop_
_entity.id
_entity.type
_entity.pdbx_description
1 polymer ?
#
loop_
_entity_poly.entity_id
_entity_poly.type
_entity_poly.pdbx_seq_one_letter_code
_entity_poly.pdbx_strand_id
1 'polypeptide(L)'
;MKLVKLLPTFAAAAILTACSTVSDVASSTANIEGNAGSTAVDSTTAAKNTTGSKTVTYTCSVNGKTNQPVSAVYTFNNGEPSTATVTINKKVVGENLKVDATYQDGVKFVSGTNVWSLDIGFSAKTAETTVPVMFTANNQILAKNCVVTK
;
A
#
# COMPACT_ATOMS: atom_id res chain seq x y z
N MET A 1 -52.84 20.90 3.97
CA MET A 1 -51.72 21.86 4.05
C MET A 1 -50.65 21.41 3.06
N LYS A 2 -50.32 22.24 2.07
CA LYS A 2 -49.42 21.93 0.95
C LYS A 2 -47.97 22.16 1.38
N LEU A 3 -47.15 21.10 1.42
CA LEU A 3 -45.72 21.17 1.76
C LEU A 3 -44.91 21.33 0.47
N VAL A 4 -44.58 22.57 0.13
CA VAL A 4 -43.67 22.89 -0.96
C VAL A 4 -42.24 22.65 -0.47
N LYS A 5 -41.59 21.57 -0.95
CA LYS A 5 -40.17 21.30 -0.71
C LYS A 5 -39.37 21.83 -1.90
N LEU A 6 -38.81 23.03 -1.75
CA LEU A 6 -37.75 23.56 -2.61
C LEU A 6 -36.42 22.99 -2.11
N LEU A 7 -35.73 22.21 -2.94
CA LEU A 7 -34.35 21.77 -2.70
C LEU A 7 -33.39 22.69 -3.48
N PRO A 8 -32.28 23.15 -2.87
CA PRO A 8 -31.29 23.98 -3.55
C PRO A 8 -30.39 23.14 -4.46
N THR A 9 -30.14 23.68 -5.64
CA THR A 9 -29.18 23.23 -6.65
C THR A 9 -27.76 23.33 -6.08
N PHE A 10 -27.08 22.20 -5.88
CA PHE A 10 -25.66 22.18 -5.53
C PHE A 10 -24.83 22.38 -6.81
N ALA A 11 -24.21 23.56 -6.93
CA ALA A 11 -23.20 23.83 -7.94
C ALA A 11 -21.88 23.15 -7.54
N ALA A 12 -21.34 22.35 -8.46
CA ALA A 12 -20.01 21.78 -8.33
C ALA A 12 -18.96 22.88 -8.55
N ALA A 13 -18.07 23.07 -7.57
CA ALA A 13 -16.82 23.80 -7.75
C ALA A 13 -15.67 22.85 -7.41
N ALA A 14 -14.95 22.42 -8.44
CA ALA A 14 -13.67 21.77 -8.29
C ALA A 14 -12.58 22.84 -8.25
N ILE A 15 -11.84 22.89 -7.14
CA ILE A 15 -10.55 23.58 -7.06
C ILE A 15 -9.53 22.58 -6.53
N LEU A 16 -8.69 22.09 -7.43
CA LEU A 16 -7.48 21.33 -7.11
C LEU A 16 -6.39 22.34 -6.71
N THR A 17 -6.29 22.63 -5.42
CA THR A 17 -5.13 23.30 -4.83
C THR A 17 -4.03 22.27 -4.60
N ALA A 18 -3.15 22.10 -5.58
CA ALA A 18 -1.85 21.47 -5.36
C ALA A 18 -0.96 22.47 -4.62
N CYS A 19 -0.82 22.30 -3.30
CA CYS A 19 0.18 23.01 -2.51
C CYS A 19 1.53 22.29 -2.63
N SER A 20 2.51 23.07 -3.03
CA SER A 20 3.93 22.79 -3.23
C SER A 20 4.66 22.32 -1.98
N THR A 21 5.62 21.41 -2.16
CA THR A 21 6.89 21.40 -1.41
C THR A 21 8.03 21.16 -2.40
N VAL A 22 8.49 22.24 -3.05
CA VAL A 22 9.90 22.36 -3.41
C VAL A 22 10.59 22.70 -2.10
N SER A 23 11.35 21.75 -1.57
CA SER A 23 12.36 22.04 -0.57
C SER A 23 13.68 22.16 -1.32
N ASP A 24 14.13 23.40 -1.45
CA ASP A 24 15.49 23.75 -1.81
C ASP A 24 16.48 23.00 -0.91
N VAL A 25 17.34 22.19 -1.51
CA VAL A 25 18.66 21.89 -0.95
C VAL A 25 19.67 22.23 -2.04
N ALA A 26 20.11 23.47 -1.99
CA ALA A 26 21.40 23.86 -2.52
C ALA A 26 22.49 23.14 -1.73
N SER A 27 23.35 22.39 -2.41
CA SER A 27 24.75 22.18 -2.04
C SER A 27 25.52 21.64 -3.25
N SER A 28 26.14 22.59 -3.95
CA SER A 28 27.49 22.55 -4.52
C SER A 28 27.90 21.34 -5.36
N THR A 29 28.24 21.56 -6.65
CA THR A 29 29.63 21.77 -7.10
C THR A 29 29.76 21.60 -8.62
N ALA A 30 30.38 22.61 -9.24
CA ALA A 30 31.14 22.64 -10.49
C ALA A 30 30.47 22.37 -11.84
N ASN A 31 30.73 23.33 -12.72
CA ASN A 31 30.41 23.38 -14.13
C ASN A 31 30.82 22.13 -14.93
N ILE A 32 29.95 21.82 -15.88
CA ILE A 32 30.10 20.90 -16.99
C ILE A 32 31.20 21.40 -17.94
N GLU A 33 32.05 20.48 -18.43
CA GLU A 33 32.59 20.50 -19.80
C GLU A 33 33.24 19.13 -20.14
N GLY A 34 32.80 18.48 -21.22
CA GLY A 34 33.56 17.38 -21.86
C GLY A 34 32.79 16.11 -22.29
N ASN A 35 32.05 16.19 -23.39
CA ASN A 35 31.91 15.20 -24.49
C ASN A 35 31.90 13.66 -24.23
N ALA A 36 30.81 13.04 -24.71
CA ALA A 36 30.68 11.70 -25.30
C ALA A 36 30.86 10.45 -24.41
N GLY A 37 29.81 9.63 -24.32
CA GLY A 37 29.94 8.23 -23.95
C GLY A 37 28.70 7.64 -23.31
N SER A 38 27.98 6.83 -24.08
CA SER A 38 26.89 5.97 -23.63
C SER A 38 27.29 5.10 -22.44
N THR A 39 26.74 5.38 -21.27
CA THR A 39 26.32 4.40 -20.24
C THR A 39 25.53 5.16 -19.18
N ALA A 40 24.21 5.22 -19.34
CA ALA A 40 23.33 5.49 -18.20
C ALA A 40 23.39 4.27 -17.28
N VAL A 41 24.44 4.18 -16.46
CA VAL A 41 24.41 3.35 -15.27
C VAL A 41 23.56 4.15 -14.30
N ASP A 42 22.26 3.83 -14.26
CA ASP A 42 21.38 4.23 -13.16
C ASP A 42 21.85 3.49 -11.90
N SER A 43 22.97 3.96 -11.37
CA SER A 43 23.46 3.68 -10.02
C SER A 43 23.20 4.91 -9.17
N THR A 44 22.03 5.52 -9.34
CA THR A 44 21.46 6.33 -8.26
C THR A 44 20.98 5.32 -7.23
N THR A 45 21.88 4.93 -6.32
CA THR A 45 21.48 4.45 -5.00
C THR A 45 20.81 5.64 -4.32
N ALA A 46 19.62 5.98 -4.78
CA ALA A 46 18.71 6.82 -4.06
C ALA A 46 18.55 6.12 -2.72
N ALA A 47 18.87 6.81 -1.63
CA ALA A 47 18.28 6.49 -0.35
C ALA A 47 16.76 6.56 -0.57
N LYS A 48 16.18 5.43 -1.01
CA LYS A 48 14.78 5.27 -1.32
C LYS A 48 14.09 5.67 -0.04
N ASN A 49 13.42 6.83 -0.04
CA ASN A 49 12.55 7.20 1.05
C ASN A 49 11.52 6.07 1.13
N THR A 50 11.72 5.16 2.09
CA THR A 50 10.94 3.94 2.24
C THR A 50 9.66 4.20 3.02
N THR A 51 9.39 5.46 3.36
CA THR A 51 8.12 5.94 3.92
C THR A 51 7.13 6.21 2.80
N GLY A 52 5.91 5.69 2.94
CA GLY A 52 4.85 5.86 1.95
C GLY A 52 3.98 4.62 1.80
N SER A 53 3.12 4.64 0.79
CA SER A 53 2.17 3.56 0.53
C SER A 53 2.56 2.73 -0.69
N LYS A 54 2.36 1.41 -0.63
CA LYS A 54 2.46 0.51 -1.79
C LYS A 54 1.20 -0.33 -1.90
N THR A 55 0.72 -0.48 -3.14
CA THR A 55 -0.37 -1.41 -3.46
C THR A 55 0.24 -2.66 -4.06
N VAL A 56 -0.14 -3.82 -3.52
CA VAL A 56 0.28 -5.13 -4.05
C VAL A 56 -0.97 -5.93 -4.38
N THR A 57 -0.97 -6.52 -5.56
CA THR A 57 -2.05 -7.38 -6.05
C THR A 57 -1.64 -8.85 -5.95
N TYR A 58 -2.59 -9.66 -5.52
CA TYR A 58 -2.44 -11.08 -5.33
C TYR A 58 -3.59 -11.82 -6.01
N THR A 59 -3.31 -13.06 -6.38
CA THR A 59 -4.34 -14.06 -6.68
C THR A 59 -4.32 -15.09 -5.56
N CYS A 60 -5.47 -15.32 -4.93
CA CYS A 60 -5.59 -16.16 -3.74
C CYS A 60 -6.71 -17.18 -3.87
N SER A 61 -6.71 -18.17 -2.98
CA SER A 61 -7.88 -18.99 -2.71
C SER A 61 -8.79 -18.27 -1.72
N VAL A 62 -9.98 -17.86 -2.14
CA VAL A 62 -10.95 -17.12 -1.33
C VAL A 62 -12.23 -17.93 -1.17
N ASN A 63 -12.64 -18.22 0.06
CA ASN A 63 -13.84 -18.99 0.38
C ASN A 63 -13.97 -20.30 -0.45
N GLY A 64 -12.85 -21.01 -0.63
CA GLY A 64 -12.79 -22.25 -1.42
C GLY A 64 -12.68 -22.07 -2.94
N LYS A 65 -12.77 -20.85 -3.48
CA LYS A 65 -12.55 -20.57 -4.90
C LYS A 65 -11.11 -20.16 -5.13
N THR A 66 -10.45 -20.76 -6.13
CA THR A 66 -9.07 -20.42 -6.51
C THR A 66 -9.00 -19.18 -7.42
N ASN A 67 -7.81 -18.61 -7.58
CA ASN A 67 -7.51 -17.50 -8.50
C ASN A 67 -8.39 -16.26 -8.31
N GLN A 68 -8.77 -15.96 -7.07
CA GLN A 68 -9.57 -14.78 -6.75
C GLN A 68 -8.69 -13.56 -6.52
N PRO A 69 -9.04 -12.38 -7.05
CA PRO A 69 -8.26 -11.17 -6.89
C PRO A 69 -8.34 -10.64 -5.46
N VAL A 70 -7.16 -10.41 -4.87
CA VAL A 70 -6.99 -9.77 -3.58
C VAL A 70 -5.97 -8.65 -3.75
N SER A 71 -6.24 -7.46 -3.22
CA SER A 71 -5.25 -6.39 -3.17
C SER A 71 -5.03 -5.94 -1.74
N ALA A 72 -3.80 -5.58 -1.43
CA ALA A 72 -3.45 -4.98 -0.15
C ALA A 72 -2.70 -3.66 -0.39
N VAL A 73 -3.14 -2.61 0.30
CA VAL A 73 -2.43 -1.34 0.37
C VAL A 73 -1.70 -1.32 1.69
N TYR A 74 -0.37 -1.26 1.64
CA TYR A 74 0.49 -1.19 2.82
C TYR A 74 1.04 0.21 2.97
N THR A 75 1.10 0.70 4.20
CA THR A 75 1.87 1.90 4.56
C THR A 75 3.14 1.48 5.27
N PHE A 76 4.21 2.21 5.00
CA PHE A 76 5.52 1.99 5.59
C PHE A 76 6.03 3.29 6.22
N ASN A 77 6.73 3.16 7.34
CA ASN A 77 7.46 4.24 7.99
C ASN A 77 8.92 3.82 8.10
N ASN A 78 9.81 4.57 7.44
CA ASN A 78 11.22 4.25 7.32
C ASN A 78 11.49 2.82 6.81
N GLY A 79 10.55 2.27 6.03
CA GLY A 79 10.64 0.94 5.43
C GLY A 79 10.06 -0.20 6.25
N GLU A 80 9.72 0.08 7.51
CA GLU A 80 9.00 -0.86 8.37
C GLU A 80 7.49 -0.79 8.08
N PRO A 81 6.80 -1.94 8.05
CA PRO A 81 5.35 -1.99 7.84
C PRO A 81 4.61 -1.29 8.99
N SER A 82 3.62 -0.47 8.66
CA SER A 82 2.82 0.26 9.65
C SER A 82 1.35 -0.16 9.63
N THR A 83 0.68 0.01 8.50
CA THR A 83 -0.72 -0.39 8.33
C THR A 83 -0.98 -1.12 7.03
N ALA A 84 -2.08 -1.87 6.98
CA ALA A 84 -2.57 -2.52 5.79
C ALA A 84 -4.08 -2.33 5.62
N THR A 85 -4.52 -2.20 4.37
CA THR A 85 -5.92 -2.28 3.97
C THR A 85 -6.06 -3.40 2.93
N VAL A 86 -6.90 -4.39 3.23
CA VAL A 86 -7.10 -5.59 2.40
C VAL A 86 -8.45 -5.52 1.71
N THR A 87 -8.42 -5.73 0.39
CA THR A 87 -9.60 -5.76 -0.48
C THR A 87 -9.69 -7.13 -1.14
N ILE A 88 -10.84 -7.78 -1.03
CA ILE A 88 -11.14 -9.06 -1.68
C ILE A 88 -12.32 -8.83 -2.61
N ASN A 89 -12.21 -9.23 -3.89
CA ASN A 89 -13.30 -9.09 -4.87
C ASN A 89 -13.91 -7.67 -4.91
N LYS A 90 -13.05 -6.65 -4.92
CA LYS A 90 -13.42 -5.21 -4.93
C LYS A 90 -14.14 -4.71 -3.68
N LYS A 91 -14.22 -5.49 -2.61
CA LYS A 91 -14.77 -5.08 -1.31
C LYS A 91 -13.64 -4.99 -0.29
N VAL A 92 -13.55 -3.85 0.40
CA VAL A 92 -12.65 -3.71 1.56
C VAL A 92 -13.15 -4.63 2.67
N VAL A 93 -12.30 -5.55 3.11
CA VAL A 93 -12.60 -6.55 4.16
C VAL A 93 -11.79 -6.35 5.42
N GLY A 94 -10.66 -5.65 5.33
CA GLY A 94 -9.86 -5.22 6.46
C GLY A 94 -9.36 -3.81 6.21
N GLU A 95 -9.67 -2.88 7.10
CA GLU A 95 -9.32 -1.47 6.98
C GLU A 95 -8.44 -1.06 8.15
N ASN A 96 -7.39 -0.30 7.86
CA ASN A 96 -6.47 0.26 8.85
C ASN A 96 -5.94 -0.80 9.84
N LEU A 97 -5.62 -1.99 9.33
CA LEU A 97 -5.00 -3.06 10.11
C LEU A 97 -3.62 -2.59 10.54
N LYS A 98 -3.34 -2.55 11.84
CA LYS A 98 -2.05 -2.09 12.37
C LYS A 98 -1.10 -3.25 12.57
N VAL A 99 0.19 -3.03 12.37
CA VAL A 99 1.19 -4.05 12.68
C VAL A 99 1.10 -4.44 14.17
N ASP A 100 1.11 -5.74 14.42
CA ASP A 100 1.19 -6.33 15.76
C ASP A 100 2.67 -6.61 16.08
N ALA A 101 3.29 -5.70 16.83
CA ALA A 101 4.70 -5.81 17.23
C ALA A 101 4.97 -6.95 18.23
N THR A 102 3.93 -7.58 18.80
CA THR A 102 4.09 -8.71 19.72
C THR A 102 4.27 -10.04 18.98
N TYR A 103 3.91 -10.10 17.70
CA TYR A 103 4.05 -11.28 16.87
C TYR A 103 5.48 -11.40 16.32
N GLN A 104 6.14 -12.52 16.61
CA GLN A 104 7.55 -12.74 16.27
C GLN A 104 7.75 -13.64 15.03
N ASP A 105 6.75 -14.44 14.66
CA ASP A 105 6.86 -15.44 13.59
C ASP A 105 6.50 -14.89 12.19
N GLY A 106 6.75 -13.59 11.97
CA GLY A 106 6.45 -12.92 10.71
C GLY A 106 5.89 -11.51 10.92
N VAL A 107 5.12 -11.02 9.95
CA VAL A 107 4.44 -9.72 10.05
C VAL A 107 2.95 -9.93 10.08
N LYS A 108 2.30 -9.45 11.13
CA LYS A 108 0.85 -9.54 11.29
C LYS A 108 0.25 -8.15 11.38
N PHE A 109 -0.80 -7.89 10.61
CA PHE A 109 -1.62 -6.70 10.73
C PHE A 109 -2.98 -7.06 11.32
N VAL A 110 -3.42 -6.31 12.33
CA VAL A 110 -4.63 -6.60 13.11
C VAL A 110 -5.55 -5.39 13.24
N SER A 111 -6.86 -5.65 13.22
CA SER A 111 -7.90 -4.69 13.58
C SER A 111 -9.15 -5.46 14.02
N GLY A 112 -9.48 -5.42 15.31
CA GLY A 112 -10.54 -6.24 15.88
C GLY A 112 -10.29 -7.74 15.64
N THR A 113 -11.23 -8.42 14.98
CA THR A 113 -11.15 -9.84 14.63
C THR A 113 -10.48 -10.10 13.27
N ASN A 114 -10.08 -9.05 12.55
CA ASN A 114 -9.43 -9.16 11.25
C ASN A 114 -7.92 -9.28 11.44
N VAL A 115 -7.32 -10.27 10.76
CA VAL A 115 -5.89 -10.53 10.79
C VAL A 115 -5.38 -10.79 9.39
N TRP A 116 -4.35 -10.05 8.99
CA TRP A 116 -3.61 -10.25 7.76
C TRP A 116 -2.18 -10.63 8.08
N SER A 117 -1.78 -11.84 7.72
CA SER A 117 -0.47 -12.40 8.12
C SER A 117 0.43 -12.59 6.90
N LEU A 118 1.69 -12.20 7.04
CA LEU A 118 2.75 -12.33 6.04
C LEU A 118 3.96 -13.02 6.66
N ASP A 119 4.80 -13.55 5.78
CA ASP A 119 6.05 -14.19 6.16
C ASP A 119 7.06 -13.20 6.75
N ILE A 120 8.10 -13.74 7.39
CA ILE A 120 9.22 -12.98 7.94
C ILE A 120 9.93 -12.16 6.86
N GLY A 121 10.40 -10.96 7.24
CA GLY A 121 11.13 -10.07 6.33
C GLY A 121 10.26 -9.21 5.42
N PHE A 122 8.95 -9.13 5.68
CA PHE A 122 8.08 -8.18 4.99
C PHE A 122 8.46 -6.72 5.32
N SER A 123 8.80 -5.95 4.29
CA SER A 123 9.22 -4.54 4.38
C SER A 123 8.88 -3.81 3.09
N ALA A 124 9.11 -2.49 3.05
CA ALA A 124 8.93 -1.70 1.82
C ALA A 124 9.78 -2.19 0.63
N LYS A 125 10.88 -2.91 0.89
CA LYS A 125 11.75 -3.49 -0.15
C LYS A 125 11.22 -4.80 -0.71
N THR A 126 10.57 -5.60 0.13
CA THR A 126 10.11 -6.96 -0.20
C THR A 126 8.62 -7.04 -0.51
N ALA A 127 7.87 -5.93 -0.36
CA ALA A 127 6.41 -5.91 -0.50
C ALA A 127 5.87 -6.54 -1.80
N GLU A 128 6.56 -6.38 -2.93
CA GLU A 128 6.16 -6.90 -4.24
C GLU A 128 6.66 -8.34 -4.51
N THR A 129 7.28 -8.96 -3.51
CA THR A 129 7.83 -10.32 -3.61
C THR A 129 7.34 -11.22 -2.49
N THR A 130 7.01 -10.65 -1.32
CA THR A 130 6.49 -11.41 -0.19
C THR A 130 5.03 -11.79 -0.44
N VAL A 131 4.76 -13.07 -0.25
CA VAL A 131 3.43 -13.64 -0.34
C VAL A 131 2.78 -13.65 1.06
N PRO A 132 1.51 -13.23 1.19
CA PRO A 132 0.80 -13.33 2.45
C PRO A 132 0.41 -14.78 2.74
N VAL A 133 0.48 -15.14 4.03
CA VAL A 133 0.11 -16.46 4.51
C VAL A 133 -1.40 -16.64 4.45
N MET A 134 -2.16 -15.72 5.08
CA MET A 134 -3.62 -15.73 5.06
C MET A 134 -4.26 -14.43 5.55
N PHE A 135 -5.51 -14.20 5.13
CA PHE A 135 -6.46 -13.28 5.75
C PHE A 135 -7.51 -14.05 6.53
N THR A 136 -7.74 -13.65 7.78
CA THR A 136 -8.84 -14.16 8.60
C THR A 136 -9.72 -13.02 9.08
N ALA A 137 -11.04 -13.26 9.12
CA ALA A 137 -12.01 -12.38 9.75
C ALA A 137 -12.96 -13.23 10.60
N ASN A 138 -13.23 -12.81 11.84
CA ASN A 138 -14.09 -13.55 12.77
C ASN A 138 -13.69 -15.04 12.88
N ASN A 139 -12.38 -15.31 13.01
CA ASN A 139 -11.80 -16.66 13.10
C ASN A 139 -12.04 -17.56 11.87
N GLN A 140 -12.47 -17.00 10.73
CA GLN A 140 -12.61 -17.72 9.46
C GLN A 140 -11.53 -17.28 8.48
N ILE A 141 -10.90 -18.25 7.80
CA ILE A 141 -9.95 -17.96 6.73
C ILE A 141 -10.72 -17.55 5.48
N LEU A 142 -10.58 -16.29 5.09
CA LEU A 142 -11.23 -15.73 3.91
C LEU A 142 -10.32 -15.73 2.68
N ALA A 143 -9.00 -15.58 2.85
CA ALA A 143 -8.03 -15.68 1.77
C ALA A 143 -6.78 -16.46 2.23
N LYS A 144 -6.28 -17.37 1.41
CA LYS A 144 -5.04 -18.13 1.64
C LYS A 144 -4.40 -18.57 0.33
N ASN A 145 -3.21 -19.15 0.40
CA ASN A 145 -2.47 -19.68 -0.76
C ASN A 145 -2.37 -18.61 -1.87
N CYS A 146 -1.96 -17.42 -1.46
CA CYS A 146 -1.84 -16.30 -2.37
C CYS A 146 -0.58 -16.42 -3.22
N VAL A 147 -0.56 -15.74 -4.36
CA VAL A 147 0.64 -15.50 -5.17
C VAL A 147 0.65 -14.04 -5.61
N VAL A 148 1.83 -13.42 -5.68
CA VAL A 148 1.94 -12.04 -6.19
C VAL A 148 1.60 -12.02 -7.68
N THR A 149 0.76 -11.08 -8.07
CA THR A 149 0.42 -10.81 -9.47
C THR A 149 1.06 -9.49 -9.86
N LYS A 150 1.92 -9.50 -10.88
CA LYS A 150 2.57 -8.32 -11.46
C LYS A 150 1.75 -7.76 -12.60
#